data_AF-A0A958UHD2-F1
#
_entry.id   AF-A0A958UHD2-F1
#
_cell.length_a   1.000
_cell.length_b   1.000
_cell.length_c   1.000
_cell.angle_alpha   90.00
_cell.angle_beta   90.00
_cell.angle_gamma   90.00
#
_symmetry.space_group_name_H-M   'P 1'
#
loop_
_entity.id
_entity.type
_entity.pdbx_description
1 polymer ?
#
loop_
_entity_poly.entity_id
_entity_poly.type
_entity_poly.pdbx_seq_one_letter_code
_entity_poly.pdbx_strand_id
1 'polypeptide(L)'
;MIANENNMVNFMLKFKKQGYTDNYTIENGQLKSTQTGEFIKEEDFKVDFACQFDITENATDQQYLYSISTPKGKGLLVDILGNYLFDNYELLEPKFENIEIQSHLVEEELERKYGLPKIYKAEFEEDPNRFVLRTGFPDFPTCPFDQTFSMLGYDNKNKEYVWLVTSIIRDKRLKRIEYSM
;
A
#
# COMPACT_ATOMS: atom_id res chain seq x y z
N MET A 1 6.05 11.48 -23.41
CA MET A 1 5.43 12.10 -22.22
C MET A 1 6.05 11.38 -21.04
N ILE A 2 6.87 12.07 -20.25
CA ILE A 2 7.67 11.46 -19.18
C ILE A 2 6.71 11.11 -18.05
N ALA A 3 6.45 9.83 -17.84
CA ALA A 3 5.58 9.33 -16.75
C ALA A 3 6.35 9.39 -15.42
N ASN A 4 6.63 10.60 -14.95
CA ASN A 4 7.18 10.83 -13.61
C ASN A 4 6.05 11.30 -12.70
N GLU A 5 5.34 10.32 -12.13
CA GLU A 5 4.65 10.29 -10.82
C GLU A 5 3.75 9.04 -10.79
N ASN A 6 4.31 7.95 -10.24
CA ASN A 6 3.69 6.71 -9.75
C ASN A 6 2.57 6.09 -10.60
N ASN A 7 2.93 5.09 -11.43
CA ASN A 7 1.99 4.31 -12.25
C ASN A 7 0.72 3.91 -11.50
N MET A 8 0.81 3.51 -10.22
CA MET A 8 -0.35 3.12 -9.43
C MET A 8 -1.41 4.21 -9.27
N VAL A 9 -1.01 5.47 -8.98
CA VAL A 9 -1.97 6.59 -8.82
C VAL A 9 -2.72 6.83 -10.13
N ASN A 10 -2.02 6.76 -11.26
CA ASN A 10 -2.63 6.90 -12.59
C ASN A 10 -3.63 5.76 -12.88
N PHE A 11 -3.29 4.52 -12.52
CA PHE A 11 -4.21 3.39 -12.63
C PHE A 11 -5.44 3.55 -11.73
N MET A 12 -5.26 4.02 -10.49
CA MET A 12 -6.37 4.32 -9.59
C MET A 12 -7.31 5.37 -10.17
N LEU A 13 -6.77 6.49 -10.67
CA LEU A 13 -7.57 7.55 -11.31
C LEU A 13 -8.31 7.01 -12.55
N LYS A 14 -7.66 6.13 -13.33
CA LYS A 14 -8.27 5.46 -14.48
C LYS A 14 -9.45 4.58 -14.05
N PHE A 15 -9.30 3.73 -13.03
CA PHE A 15 -10.38 2.88 -12.54
C PHE A 15 -11.50 3.67 -11.87
N LYS A 16 -11.19 4.74 -11.14
CA LYS A 16 -12.21 5.65 -10.59
C LYS A 16 -13.10 6.24 -11.68
N LYS A 17 -12.51 6.67 -12.81
CA LYS A 17 -13.28 7.10 -14.00
C LYS A 17 -14.14 6.00 -14.62
N GLN A 18 -13.86 4.72 -14.34
CA GLN A 18 -14.63 3.56 -14.78
C GLN A 18 -15.69 3.10 -13.74
N GLY A 19 -15.86 3.85 -12.64
CA GLY A 19 -16.89 3.59 -11.63
C GLY A 19 -16.44 2.77 -10.42
N TYR A 20 -15.13 2.50 -10.27
CA TYR A 20 -14.58 1.92 -9.03
C TYR A 20 -14.41 3.04 -7.99
N THR A 21 -15.49 3.40 -7.30
CA THR A 21 -15.55 4.58 -6.42
C THR A 21 -15.43 4.29 -4.94
N ASP A 22 -15.65 3.04 -4.51
CA ASP A 22 -15.36 2.62 -3.13
C ASP A 22 -13.87 2.33 -2.96
N ASN A 23 -13.37 2.32 -1.73
CA ASN A 23 -12.09 1.69 -1.41
C ASN A 23 -12.31 0.55 -0.42
N TYR A 24 -11.53 -0.51 -0.58
CA TYR A 24 -11.58 -1.68 0.28
C TYR A 24 -10.31 -1.81 1.12
N THR A 25 -10.46 -2.38 2.30
CA THR A 25 -9.38 -2.90 3.15
C THR A 25 -9.63 -4.38 3.43
N ILE A 26 -8.61 -5.09 3.94
CA ILE A 26 -8.78 -6.43 4.49
C ILE A 26 -8.63 -6.32 6.00
N GLU A 27 -9.64 -6.79 6.72
CA GLU A 27 -9.68 -6.87 8.18
C GLU A 27 -10.22 -8.25 8.56
N ASN A 28 -9.53 -8.96 9.47
CA ASN A 28 -9.90 -10.31 9.91
C ASN A 28 -10.13 -11.31 8.75
N GLY A 29 -9.31 -11.23 7.69
CA GLY A 29 -9.44 -12.08 6.51
C GLY A 29 -10.71 -11.84 5.69
N GLN A 30 -11.35 -10.67 5.83
CA GLN A 30 -12.53 -10.30 5.07
C GLN A 30 -12.32 -8.96 4.38
N LEU A 31 -12.86 -8.82 3.18
CA LEU A 31 -12.88 -7.55 2.46
C LEU A 31 -13.89 -6.61 3.15
N LYS A 32 -13.50 -5.37 3.42
CA LYS A 32 -14.35 -4.39 4.08
C LYS A 32 -14.41 -3.11 3.25
N SER A 33 -15.64 -2.61 3.03
CA SER A 33 -15.85 -1.30 2.43
C SER A 33 -15.42 -0.20 3.39
N THR A 34 -14.59 0.73 2.93
CA THR A 34 -14.23 1.94 3.69
C THR A 34 -15.35 2.98 3.67
N GLN A 35 -16.22 2.93 2.64
CA GLN A 35 -17.36 3.84 2.54
C GLN A 35 -18.51 3.43 3.48
N THR A 36 -18.84 2.14 3.56
CA THR A 36 -19.99 1.65 4.36
C THR A 36 -19.58 1.01 5.67
N GLY A 37 -18.31 0.60 5.81
CA GLY A 37 -17.82 -0.17 6.95
C GLY A 37 -18.24 -1.65 6.94
N GLU A 38 -18.97 -2.10 5.92
CA GLU A 38 -19.50 -3.46 5.84
C GLU A 38 -18.44 -4.46 5.37
N PHE A 39 -18.46 -5.64 5.99
CA PHE A 39 -17.69 -6.80 5.54
C PHE A 39 -18.40 -7.51 4.38
N ILE A 40 -17.61 -7.96 3.42
CA ILE A 40 -18.04 -8.64 2.21
C ILE A 40 -17.45 -10.05 2.24
N LYS A 41 -18.31 -11.05 2.04
CA LYS A 41 -17.88 -12.45 2.04
C LYS A 41 -17.08 -12.76 0.78
N GLU A 42 -16.21 -13.75 0.89
CA GLU A 42 -15.42 -14.26 -0.22
C GLU A 42 -16.28 -14.61 -1.45
N GLU A 43 -17.41 -15.30 -1.28
CA GLU A 43 -18.29 -15.65 -2.41
C GLU A 43 -18.94 -14.44 -3.10
N ASP A 44 -19.05 -13.31 -2.40
CA ASP A 44 -19.81 -12.14 -2.81
C ASP A 44 -18.97 -11.10 -3.56
N PHE A 45 -17.69 -11.35 -3.81
CA PHE A 45 -16.89 -10.43 -4.62
C PHE A 45 -16.04 -11.14 -5.67
N LYS A 46 -15.71 -10.35 -6.69
CA LYS A 46 -14.82 -10.72 -7.78
C LYS A 46 -13.75 -9.66 -7.93
N VAL A 47 -12.51 -10.10 -8.07
CA VAL A 47 -11.43 -9.24 -8.54
C VAL A 47 -11.50 -9.19 -10.06
N ASP A 48 -11.68 -7.99 -10.61
CA ASP A 48 -11.81 -7.76 -12.05
C ASP A 48 -10.47 -7.52 -12.73
N PHE A 49 -9.51 -6.95 -12.00
CA PHE A 49 -8.19 -6.62 -12.50
C PHE A 49 -7.18 -6.55 -11.36
N ALA A 50 -5.94 -6.94 -11.62
CA ALA A 50 -4.82 -6.84 -10.70
C ALA A 50 -3.60 -6.21 -11.41
N CYS A 51 -3.02 -5.19 -10.80
CA CYS A 51 -1.74 -4.63 -11.19
C CYS A 51 -0.71 -4.90 -10.10
N GLN A 52 0.52 -5.18 -10.51
CA GLN A 52 1.68 -5.18 -9.61
C GLN A 52 2.65 -4.08 -10.04
N PHE A 53 3.15 -3.32 -9.08
CA PHE A 53 4.09 -2.22 -9.26
C PHE A 53 5.38 -2.47 -8.47
N ASP A 54 6.42 -1.69 -8.82
CA ASP A 54 7.72 -1.68 -8.15
C ASP A 54 8.42 -3.05 -8.17
N ILE A 55 8.33 -3.73 -9.30
CA ILE A 55 9.03 -4.99 -9.54
C ILE A 55 10.47 -4.67 -9.97
N THR A 56 11.45 -5.12 -9.20
CA THR A 56 12.88 -5.13 -9.52
C THR A 56 13.43 -6.52 -9.20
N GLU A 57 14.59 -6.90 -9.75
CA GLU A 57 15.22 -8.22 -9.48
C GLU A 57 15.46 -8.49 -7.98
N ASN A 58 15.46 -7.43 -7.15
CA ASN A 58 15.56 -7.50 -5.69
C ASN A 58 14.30 -6.98 -4.96
N ALA A 59 13.17 -6.82 -5.65
CA ALA A 59 12.00 -6.10 -5.10
C ALA A 59 11.38 -6.84 -3.93
N THR A 60 11.66 -6.32 -2.74
CA THR A 60 10.89 -6.57 -1.54
C THR A 60 9.67 -5.64 -1.47
N ASP A 61 9.63 -4.58 -2.28
CA ASP A 61 8.69 -3.44 -2.25
C ASP A 61 7.48 -3.59 -3.18
N GLN A 62 7.07 -4.82 -3.48
CA GLN A 62 5.96 -5.06 -4.40
C GLN A 62 4.68 -4.41 -3.89
N GLN A 63 3.99 -3.70 -4.78
CA GLN A 63 2.70 -3.08 -4.49
C GLN A 63 1.67 -3.64 -5.42
N TYR A 64 0.46 -3.85 -4.91
CA TYR A 64 -0.65 -4.35 -5.68
C TYR A 64 -1.81 -3.37 -5.67
N LEU A 65 -2.47 -3.28 -6.82
CA LEU A 65 -3.76 -2.61 -6.96
C LEU A 65 -4.74 -3.62 -7.53
N TYR A 66 -5.82 -3.83 -6.80
CA TYR A 66 -6.92 -4.69 -7.24
C TYR A 66 -8.16 -3.83 -7.49
N SER A 67 -8.80 -4.06 -8.62
CA SER A 67 -10.15 -3.55 -8.88
C SER A 67 -11.15 -4.66 -8.58
N ILE A 68 -12.17 -4.36 -7.77
CA ILE A 68 -13.07 -5.36 -7.20
C ILE A 68 -14.52 -4.94 -7.47
N SER A 69 -15.33 -5.88 -7.95
CA SER A 69 -16.78 -5.78 -8.05
C SER A 69 -17.47 -6.62 -6.98
N THR A 70 -18.55 -6.07 -6.43
CA THR A 70 -19.46 -6.69 -5.47
C THR A 70 -20.91 -6.45 -5.93
N PRO A 71 -21.91 -7.15 -5.36
CA PRO A 71 -23.32 -6.85 -5.58
C PRO A 71 -23.72 -5.41 -5.25
N LYS A 72 -22.97 -4.74 -4.35
CA LYS A 72 -23.27 -3.39 -3.87
C LYS A 72 -22.54 -2.29 -4.64
N GLY A 73 -21.51 -2.63 -5.42
CA GLY A 73 -20.75 -1.65 -6.18
C GLY A 73 -19.33 -2.09 -6.50
N LYS A 74 -18.53 -1.13 -6.95
CA LYS A 74 -17.16 -1.33 -7.39
C LYS A 74 -16.19 -0.48 -6.58
N GLY A 75 -15.02 -1.03 -6.30
CA GLY A 75 -14.00 -0.32 -5.54
C GLY A 75 -12.59 -0.85 -5.75
N LEU A 76 -11.64 -0.22 -5.10
CA LEU A 76 -10.21 -0.50 -5.21
C LEU A 76 -9.65 -1.00 -3.89
N LEU A 77 -8.84 -2.05 -3.93
CA LEU A 77 -7.99 -2.47 -2.83
C LEU A 77 -6.54 -2.13 -3.21
N VAL A 78 -5.90 -1.31 -2.38
CA VAL A 78 -4.49 -0.94 -2.54
C VAL A 78 -3.69 -1.67 -1.47
N ASP A 79 -2.69 -2.42 -1.91
CA ASP A 79 -1.69 -3.02 -1.06
C ASP A 79 -0.32 -2.42 -1.37
N ILE A 80 0.14 -1.54 -0.49
CA ILE A 80 1.40 -0.81 -0.66
C ILE A 80 2.62 -1.50 -0.06
N LEU A 81 2.44 -2.55 0.73
CA LEU A 81 3.51 -3.22 1.49
C LEU A 81 3.59 -4.73 1.21
N GLY A 82 2.78 -5.21 0.25
CA GLY A 82 2.52 -6.62 0.01
C GLY A 82 1.65 -7.22 1.12
N ASN A 83 1.23 -8.47 0.93
CA ASN A 83 0.32 -9.27 1.77
C ASN A 83 0.66 -9.35 3.29
N TYR A 84 1.67 -8.63 3.76
CA TYR A 84 2.26 -8.68 5.10
C TYR A 84 1.48 -7.93 6.19
N LEU A 85 0.54 -7.05 5.83
CA LEU A 85 -0.21 -6.27 6.81
C LEU A 85 -1.69 -6.64 6.92
N PHE A 86 -2.18 -7.50 6.03
CA PHE A 86 -3.55 -7.94 6.10
C PHE A 86 -3.65 -9.07 7.11
N ASP A 87 -4.41 -8.83 8.18
CA ASP A 87 -4.70 -9.84 9.18
C ASP A 87 -5.51 -10.99 8.56
N ASN A 88 -5.03 -12.22 8.72
CA ASN A 88 -5.59 -13.46 8.14
C ASN A 88 -5.78 -13.40 6.60
N TYR A 89 -4.84 -12.82 5.86
CA TYR A 89 -4.87 -12.72 4.39
C TYR A 89 -5.04 -14.08 3.69
N GLU A 90 -4.48 -15.15 4.26
CA GLU A 90 -4.57 -16.51 3.75
C GLU A 90 -6.01 -16.98 3.52
N LEU A 91 -6.99 -16.38 4.20
CA LEU A 91 -8.41 -16.66 3.98
C LEU A 91 -8.95 -16.11 2.66
N LEU A 92 -8.27 -15.13 2.05
CA LEU A 92 -8.64 -14.55 0.76
C LEU A 92 -7.63 -14.88 -0.35
N GLU A 93 -6.49 -15.48 -0.01
CA GLU A 93 -5.43 -15.86 -0.94
C GLU A 93 -5.95 -16.56 -2.22
N PRO A 94 -6.88 -17.54 -2.16
CA PRO A 94 -7.40 -18.20 -3.38
C PRO A 94 -8.06 -17.25 -4.38
N LYS A 95 -8.65 -16.14 -3.91
CA LYS A 95 -9.26 -15.11 -4.78
C LYS A 95 -8.21 -14.31 -5.52
N PHE A 96 -7.02 -14.13 -4.96
CA PHE A 96 -5.98 -13.27 -5.51
C PHE A 96 -4.89 -14.04 -6.27
N GLU A 97 -4.67 -15.34 -5.97
CA GLU A 97 -3.64 -16.17 -6.61
C GLU A 97 -3.94 -16.54 -8.07
N ASN A 98 -5.21 -16.72 -8.44
CA ASN A 98 -5.60 -17.23 -9.76
C ASN A 98 -5.88 -16.13 -10.80
N ILE A 99 -5.37 -14.92 -10.56
CA ILE A 99 -5.62 -13.76 -11.41
C ILE A 99 -4.39 -13.46 -12.25
N GLU A 100 -4.60 -13.14 -13.52
CA GLU A 100 -3.55 -12.55 -14.35
C GLU A 100 -3.15 -11.18 -13.80
N ILE A 101 -1.92 -11.07 -13.31
CA ILE A 101 -1.37 -9.84 -12.75
C ILE A 101 -0.64 -9.07 -13.85
N GLN A 102 -1.08 -7.84 -14.11
CA GLN A 102 -0.35 -6.94 -14.99
C GLN A 102 0.83 -6.31 -14.26
N SER A 103 2.04 -6.73 -14.63
CA SER A 103 3.30 -6.24 -14.07
C SER A 103 3.74 -4.91 -14.67
N HIS A 104 4.06 -3.95 -13.82
CA HIS A 104 4.63 -2.66 -14.18
C HIS A 104 5.99 -2.47 -13.50
N LEU A 105 7.05 -2.58 -14.30
CA LEU A 105 8.42 -2.30 -13.90
C LEU A 105 8.58 -0.79 -13.66
N VAL A 106 9.31 -0.43 -12.60
CA VAL A 106 9.79 0.93 -12.36
C VAL A 106 11.29 0.87 -12.49
N GLU A 107 11.84 1.52 -13.51
CA GLU A 107 13.22 1.33 -13.94
C GLU A 107 14.25 2.15 -13.14
N GLU A 108 13.82 3.06 -12.25
CA GLU A 108 14.74 3.99 -11.57
C GLU A 108 14.57 4.01 -10.05
N GLU A 109 15.69 4.13 -9.34
CA GLU A 109 15.70 4.50 -7.93
C GLU A 109 15.21 5.94 -7.78
N LEU A 110 13.97 6.11 -7.36
CA LEU A 110 13.37 7.41 -7.13
C LEU A 110 13.79 7.96 -5.76
N GLU A 111 14.26 9.21 -5.73
CA GLU A 111 14.51 9.96 -4.48
C GLU A 111 13.25 10.16 -3.64
N ARG A 112 12.07 10.16 -4.29
CA ARG A 112 10.77 10.34 -3.64
C ARG A 112 9.76 9.30 -4.10
N LYS A 113 8.85 8.94 -3.20
CA LYS A 113 7.70 8.09 -3.48
C LYS A 113 6.46 8.68 -2.82
N TYR A 114 5.39 8.84 -3.61
CA TYR A 114 4.14 9.46 -3.16
C TYR A 114 4.33 10.83 -2.48
N GLY A 115 5.28 11.62 -2.97
CA GLY A 115 5.62 12.93 -2.41
C GLY A 115 6.52 12.89 -1.17
N LEU A 116 6.93 11.72 -0.68
CA LEU A 116 7.78 11.54 0.51
C LEU A 116 9.20 11.17 0.10
N PRO A 117 10.25 11.59 0.84
CA PRO A 117 11.60 11.07 0.64
C PRO A 117 11.60 9.55 0.80
N LYS A 118 12.20 8.84 -0.16
CA LYS A 118 12.30 7.39 -0.13
C LYS A 118 13.61 6.99 0.54
N ILE A 119 13.52 6.16 1.58
CA ILE A 119 14.68 5.68 2.33
C ILE A 119 14.97 4.24 1.95
N TYR A 120 16.19 4.03 1.48
CA TYR A 120 16.70 2.73 1.05
C TYR A 120 17.45 2.03 2.18
N LYS A 121 17.65 0.72 2.01
CA LYS A 121 18.26 -0.13 3.03
C LYS A 121 19.65 0.35 3.47
N ALA A 122 20.47 0.79 2.51
CA ALA A 122 21.81 1.29 2.78
C ALA A 122 21.81 2.48 3.75
N GLU A 123 20.91 3.47 3.55
CA GLU A 123 20.79 4.63 4.45
C GLU A 123 20.29 4.21 5.85
N PHE A 124 19.36 3.25 5.92
CA PHE A 124 18.91 2.72 7.21
C PHE A 124 20.02 1.99 7.98
N GLU A 125 20.96 1.34 7.28
CA GLU A 125 22.05 0.61 7.92
C GLU A 125 23.10 1.51 8.58
N GLU A 126 23.24 2.75 8.10
CA GLU A 126 24.12 3.75 8.72
C GLU A 126 23.66 4.15 10.12
N ASP A 127 22.35 4.34 10.32
CA ASP A 127 21.75 4.63 11.62
C ASP A 127 20.32 4.07 11.75
N PRO A 128 20.17 2.80 12.19
CA PRO A 128 18.86 2.17 12.36
C PRO A 128 17.97 2.85 13.40
N ASN A 129 18.52 3.67 14.31
CA ASN A 129 17.74 4.35 15.34
C ASN A 129 17.18 5.70 14.85
N ARG A 130 17.64 6.21 13.71
CA ARG A 130 17.13 7.44 13.09
C ARG A 130 15.67 7.31 12.67
N PHE A 131 15.29 6.16 12.13
CA PHE A 131 13.96 5.93 11.57
C PHE A 131 13.05 5.15 12.52
N VAL A 132 11.77 5.50 12.51
CA VAL A 132 10.72 4.77 13.23
C VAL A 132 9.52 4.57 12.33
N LEU A 133 8.78 3.49 12.53
CA LEU A 133 7.47 3.30 11.90
C LEU A 133 6.40 3.80 12.86
N ARG A 134 5.64 4.80 12.45
CA ARG A 134 4.53 5.37 13.22
C ARG A 134 3.22 4.80 12.74
N THR A 135 2.31 4.47 13.66
CA THR A 135 0.96 3.94 13.35
C THR A 135 -0.11 4.79 14.03
N GLY A 136 -1.14 5.17 13.28
CA GLY A 136 -2.33 5.86 13.81
C GLY A 136 -2.14 7.33 14.20
N PHE A 137 -1.03 7.96 13.79
CA PHE A 137 -0.76 9.37 14.14
C PHE A 137 -1.67 10.32 13.35
N PRO A 138 -2.19 11.40 13.98
CA PRO A 138 -3.12 12.32 13.32
C PRO A 138 -2.44 13.34 12.38
N ASP A 139 -1.12 13.47 12.46
CA ASP A 139 -0.31 14.42 11.68
C ASP A 139 0.24 13.81 10.39
N PHE A 140 -0.26 12.64 9.97
CA PHE A 140 0.13 12.06 8.68
C PHE A 140 -0.18 13.00 7.52
N PRO A 141 0.69 13.06 6.50
CA PRO A 141 0.43 13.83 5.30
C PRO A 141 -0.74 13.22 4.51
N THR A 142 -1.28 14.01 3.57
CA THR A 142 -2.32 13.51 2.65
C THR A 142 -1.81 12.30 1.89
N CYS A 143 -2.55 11.20 1.96
CA CYS A 143 -2.25 9.99 1.20
C CYS A 143 -2.83 10.13 -0.21
N PRO A 144 -2.07 9.79 -1.27
CA PRO A 144 -2.51 9.95 -2.66
C PRO A 144 -3.61 8.96 -3.09
N PHE A 145 -4.05 8.08 -2.20
CA PHE A 145 -4.99 6.99 -2.50
C PHE A 145 -6.43 7.28 -2.07
N ASP A 146 -6.77 8.53 -1.74
CA ASP A 146 -8.06 8.94 -1.15
C ASP A 146 -8.39 8.18 0.15
N GLN A 147 -7.35 7.82 0.89
CA GLN A 147 -7.42 7.23 2.23
C GLN A 147 -6.54 8.05 3.17
N THR A 148 -6.46 7.66 4.44
CA THR A 148 -5.40 8.12 5.35
C THR A 148 -4.33 7.05 5.43
N PHE A 149 -3.06 7.44 5.58
CA PHE A 149 -2.04 6.46 5.97
C PHE A 149 -2.43 5.84 7.32
N SER A 150 -2.41 4.52 7.42
CA SER A 150 -2.53 3.82 8.71
C SER A 150 -1.19 3.79 9.44
N MET A 151 -0.10 3.74 8.67
CA MET A 151 1.27 3.82 9.16
C MET A 151 2.19 4.52 8.17
N LEU A 152 3.26 5.14 8.67
CA LEU A 152 4.27 5.76 7.83
C LEU A 152 5.62 5.81 8.54
N GLY A 153 6.71 5.78 7.76
CA GLY A 153 8.05 6.00 8.29
C GLY A 153 8.25 7.44 8.74
N TYR A 154 9.02 7.64 9.78
CA TYR A 154 9.37 8.98 10.27
C TYR A 154 10.88 9.06 10.53
N ASP A 155 11.50 10.10 10.00
CA ASP A 155 12.91 10.43 10.23
C ASP A 155 13.03 11.33 11.47
N ASN A 156 13.56 10.78 12.57
CA ASN A 156 13.74 11.54 13.80
C ASN A 156 14.82 12.62 13.71
N LYS A 157 15.73 12.55 12.74
CA LYS A 157 16.78 13.55 12.52
C LYS A 157 16.22 14.75 11.77
N ASN A 158 15.59 14.51 10.62
CA ASN A 158 15.04 15.58 9.77
C ASN A 158 13.65 16.04 10.17
N LYS A 159 12.98 15.31 11.07
CA LYS A 159 11.62 15.59 11.57
C LYS A 159 10.56 15.57 10.46
N GLU A 160 10.69 14.65 9.51
CA GLU A 160 9.78 14.51 8.38
C GLU A 160 9.30 13.07 8.19
N TYR A 161 8.14 12.94 7.54
CA TYR A 161 7.60 11.65 7.13
C TYR A 161 8.32 11.15 5.87
N VAL A 162 8.62 9.86 5.83
CA VAL A 162 9.41 9.22 4.78
C VAL A 162 8.78 7.91 4.31
N TRP A 163 9.06 7.53 3.06
CA TRP A 163 8.71 6.22 2.52
C TRP A 163 9.84 5.23 2.79
N LEU A 164 9.67 4.37 3.80
CA LEU A 164 10.61 3.28 4.06
C LEU A 164 10.33 2.12 3.09
N VAL A 165 11.39 1.59 2.49
CA VAL A 165 11.27 0.31 1.76
C VAL A 165 10.88 -0.83 2.72
N THR A 166 10.16 -1.83 2.21
CA THR A 166 9.65 -2.98 2.96
C THR A 166 10.75 -3.78 3.65
N SER A 167 11.95 -3.85 3.05
CA SER A 167 13.12 -4.47 3.69
C SER A 167 13.57 -3.77 4.98
N ILE A 168 13.23 -2.49 5.16
CA ILE A 168 13.38 -1.76 6.42
C ILE A 168 12.20 -2.06 7.34
N ILE A 169 10.96 -2.06 6.82
CA ILE A 169 9.74 -2.35 7.60
C ILE A 169 9.79 -3.75 8.23
N ARG A 170 10.39 -4.73 7.53
CA ARG A 170 10.63 -6.10 8.00
C ARG A 170 11.83 -6.23 8.95
N ASP A 171 12.67 -5.20 9.06
CA ASP A 171 13.84 -5.23 9.92
C ASP A 171 13.43 -5.14 11.40
N LYS A 172 13.87 -6.10 12.21
CA LYS A 172 13.56 -6.16 13.65
C LYS A 172 14.13 -4.98 14.44
N ARG A 173 15.12 -4.27 13.89
CA ARG A 173 15.71 -3.07 14.51
C ARG A 173 14.81 -1.85 14.36
N LEU A 174 13.90 -1.84 13.38
CA LEU A 174 12.99 -0.71 13.17
C LEU A 174 12.00 -0.63 14.33
N LYS A 175 12.09 0.45 15.11
CA LYS A 175 11.17 0.70 16.21
C LYS A 175 9.80 1.10 15.67
N ARG A 176 8.76 0.56 16.30
CA ARG A 176 7.35 0.84 15.98
C ARG A 176 6.76 1.68 17.12
N ILE A 177 6.09 2.75 16.76
CA ILE A 177 5.44 3.66 17.70
C ILE A 177 3.98 3.76 17.33
N GLU A 178 3.11 3.42 18.26
CA GLU A 178 1.66 3.54 18.10
C GLU A 178 1.20 4.84 18.76
N TYR A 179 0.31 5.56 18.08
CA TYR A 179 -0.35 6.71 18.67
C TYR A 179 -1.29 6.24 19.78
N SER A 180 -1.04 6.69 21.00
CA SER A 180 -1.93 6.51 22.14
C SER A 180 -2.59 7.86 22.45
N MET A 181 -3.92 7.84 22.57
CA MET A 181 -4.72 9.00 22.97
C MET A 181 -4.53 9.34 24.45
#